data_AF-A0AAW2WEL5-F1
#
_entry.id   AF-A0AAW2WEL5-F1
#
_cell.length_a   1.000
_cell.length_b   1.000
_cell.length_c   1.000
_cell.angle_alpha   90.00
_cell.angle_beta   90.00
_cell.angle_gamma   90.00
#
_symmetry.space_group_name_H-M   'P 1'
#
loop_
_entity.id
_entity.type
_entity.pdbx_description
1 polymer ?
#
loop_
_entity_poly.entity_id
_entity_poly.type
_entity_poly.pdbx_seq_one_letter_code
_entity_poly.pdbx_strand_id
1 'polypeptide(L)'
;MICYKVEYLTALRAMNVNFRLGDEVILATIQVKPSLKDKVKDAQTKDPYLQKMKIKVQEGKNNQFVILEDGTLVNGKRVCVPNVEELKTEIMHEAHYAPYAMHPGSTKMYRDLKPYYWWSKMKKDVAEFVARCLTCQQVKAEHQAPAGKLQPLTIPEWKWERITMDFVIGLPRTFRKHDAIWGSIN
;
A
#
# COMPACT_ATOMS: atom_id res chain seq x y z
N MET A 1 -33.00 17.97 -25.89
CA MET A 1 -32.54 17.10 -24.77
C MET A 1 -31.75 15.88 -25.27
N ILE A 2 -30.79 16.07 -26.19
CA ILE A 2 -29.98 14.96 -26.79
C ILE A 2 -28.46 15.24 -26.65
N CYS A 3 -28.06 16.50 -26.41
CA CYS A 3 -26.64 16.90 -26.35
C CYS A 3 -25.91 16.39 -25.08
N TYR A 4 -26.56 16.39 -23.91
CA TYR A 4 -25.95 15.95 -22.64
C TYR A 4 -25.60 14.45 -22.56
N LYS A 5 -26.23 13.60 -23.39
CA LYS A 5 -25.98 12.15 -23.39
C LYS A 5 -24.66 11.80 -24.10
N VAL A 6 -24.20 12.63 -25.04
CA VAL A 6 -23.00 12.37 -25.85
C VAL A 6 -21.72 12.70 -25.08
N GLU A 7 -21.72 13.77 -24.27
CA GLU A 7 -20.55 14.16 -23.47
C GLU A 7 -20.21 13.08 -22.42
N TYR A 8 -21.20 12.52 -21.73
CA TYR A 8 -21.00 11.44 -20.75
C TYR A 8 -20.41 10.18 -21.39
N LEU A 9 -20.89 9.80 -22.57
CA LEU A 9 -20.36 8.63 -23.29
C LEU A 9 -18.91 8.85 -23.75
N THR A 10 -18.56 10.09 -24.09
CA THR A 10 -17.19 10.46 -24.49
C THR A 10 -16.25 10.44 -23.29
N ALA A 11 -16.68 10.97 -22.13
CA ALA A 11 -15.93 10.91 -20.88
C ALA A 11 -15.72 9.47 -20.38
N LEU A 12 -16.72 8.58 -20.53
CA LEU A 12 -16.60 7.18 -20.15
C LEU A 12 -15.72 6.37 -21.11
N ARG A 13 -15.71 6.68 -22.41
CA ARG A 13 -14.74 6.10 -23.36
C ARG A 13 -13.29 6.46 -23.00
N ALA A 14 -13.05 7.67 -22.51
CA ALA A 14 -11.73 8.08 -22.02
C ALA A 14 -11.25 7.25 -20.81
N MET A 15 -12.15 6.59 -20.08
CA MET A 15 -11.85 5.66 -18.98
C MET A 15 -11.79 4.18 -19.43
N ASN A 16 -11.66 3.90 -20.74
CA ASN A 16 -11.67 2.54 -21.31
C ASN A 16 -12.96 1.74 -21.01
N VAL A 17 -14.10 2.42 -20.95
CA VAL A 17 -15.42 1.76 -20.85
C VAL A 17 -15.90 1.37 -22.24
N ASN A 18 -16.08 0.06 -22.47
CA ASN A 18 -16.63 -0.48 -23.70
C ASN A 18 -18.17 -0.53 -23.60
N PHE A 19 -18.85 -0.10 -24.66
CA PHE A 19 -20.32 -0.09 -24.73
C PHE A 19 -20.78 -1.03 -25.84
N ARG A 20 -21.76 -1.89 -25.55
CA ARG A 20 -22.52 -2.62 -26.56
C ARG A 20 -23.97 -2.15 -26.51
N LEU A 21 -24.48 -1.70 -27.65
CA LEU A 21 -25.85 -1.24 -27.78
C LEU A 21 -26.73 -2.45 -28.15
N GLY A 22 -27.58 -2.88 -27.23
CA GLY A 22 -28.74 -3.70 -27.55
C GLY A 22 -29.97 -2.81 -27.72
N ASP A 23 -30.98 -3.29 -28.44
CA ASP A 23 -32.14 -2.49 -28.88
C ASP A 23 -32.92 -1.82 -27.72
N GLU A 24 -32.77 -2.26 -26.47
CA GLU A 24 -33.41 -1.63 -25.29
C GLU A 24 -32.51 -1.44 -24.06
N VAL A 25 -31.26 -1.94 -24.06
CA VAL A 25 -30.36 -1.89 -22.89
C VAL A 25 -28.93 -1.55 -23.31
N ILE A 26 -28.33 -0.58 -22.60
CA ILE A 26 -26.90 -0.24 -22.73
C ILE A 26 -26.11 -1.09 -21.75
N LEU A 27 -25.37 -2.08 -22.27
CA LEU A 27 -24.37 -2.81 -21.49
C LEU A 27 -23.04 -2.07 -21.59
N ALA A 28 -22.64 -1.44 -20.48
CA ALA A 28 -21.34 -0.82 -20.31
C ALA A 28 -20.42 -1.73 -19.51
N THR A 29 -19.24 -2.05 -20.04
CA THR A 29 -18.20 -2.81 -19.34
C THR A 29 -17.00 -1.93 -19.12
N ILE A 30 -16.68 -1.64 -17.86
CA ILE A 30 -15.47 -0.90 -17.48
C ILE A 30 -14.31 -1.88 -17.49
N GLN A 31 -13.34 -1.69 -18.39
CA GLN A 31 -12.12 -2.49 -18.42
C GLN A 31 -10.92 -1.64 -17.98
N VAL A 32 -10.52 -1.78 -16.72
CA VAL A 32 -9.30 -1.15 -16.21
C VAL A 32 -8.11 -2.03 -16.59
N LYS A 33 -7.28 -1.56 -17.54
CA LYS A 33 -6.00 -2.19 -17.88
C LYS A 33 -4.87 -1.46 -17.14
N PRO A 34 -4.02 -2.16 -16.36
CA PRO A 34 -2.90 -1.51 -15.68
C PRO A 34 -1.83 -1.09 -16.69
N SER A 35 -1.72 0.21 -16.99
CA SER A 35 -0.78 0.76 -17.98
C SER A 35 0.69 0.72 -17.51
N LEU A 36 0.93 0.59 -16.20
CA LEU A 36 2.28 0.57 -15.64
C LEU A 36 3.12 -0.60 -16.12
N LYS A 37 2.54 -1.80 -16.26
CA LYS A 37 3.29 -2.98 -16.72
C LYS A 37 3.74 -2.82 -18.17
N ASP A 38 2.89 -2.25 -19.00
CA ASP A 38 3.21 -1.96 -20.41
C ASP A 38 4.31 -0.89 -20.50
N LYS A 39 4.22 0.18 -19.70
CA LYS A 39 5.30 1.19 -19.59
C LYS A 39 6.63 0.58 -19.14
N VAL A 40 6.59 -0.33 -18.15
CA VAL A 40 7.78 -1.03 -17.68
C VAL A 40 8.39 -1.84 -18.81
N LYS A 41 7.57 -2.60 -19.54
CA LYS A 41 8.00 -3.40 -20.69
C LYS A 41 8.66 -2.53 -21.77
N ASP A 42 8.04 -1.42 -22.14
CA ASP A 42 8.61 -0.49 -23.13
C ASP A 42 9.94 0.09 -22.63
N ALA A 43 10.03 0.47 -21.36
CA ALA A 43 11.26 0.96 -20.76
C ALA A 43 12.37 -0.10 -20.69
N GLN A 44 12.02 -1.40 -20.56
CA GLN A 44 13.03 -2.48 -20.63
C GLN A 44 13.75 -2.53 -21.98
N THR A 45 13.10 -2.12 -23.08
CA THR A 45 13.76 -2.10 -24.40
C THR A 45 14.91 -1.10 -24.46
N LYS A 46 14.81 -0.02 -23.68
CA LYS A 46 15.76 1.10 -23.67
C LYS A 46 16.89 0.92 -22.65
N ASP A 47 16.73 0.07 -21.65
CA ASP A 47 17.70 -0.12 -20.56
C ASP A 47 18.86 -1.06 -20.97
N PRO A 48 20.10 -0.55 -21.13
CA PRO A 48 21.24 -1.36 -21.58
C PRO A 48 21.60 -2.50 -20.61
N TYR A 49 21.36 -2.32 -19.31
CA TYR A 49 21.64 -3.35 -18.30
C TYR A 49 20.67 -4.51 -18.43
N LEU A 50 19.36 -4.23 -18.55
CA LEU A 50 18.35 -5.27 -18.74
C LEU A 50 18.50 -5.98 -20.10
N GLN A 51 18.93 -5.27 -21.15
CA GLN A 51 19.26 -5.89 -22.44
C GLN A 51 20.43 -6.88 -22.31
N LYS A 52 21.50 -6.52 -21.60
CA LYS A 52 22.60 -7.45 -21.30
C LYS A 52 22.12 -8.66 -20.50
N MET A 53 21.16 -8.49 -19.58
CA MET A 53 20.57 -9.61 -18.86
C MET A 53 19.74 -10.51 -19.77
N LYS A 54 18.96 -9.95 -20.72
CA LYS A 54 18.21 -10.74 -21.71
C LYS A 54 19.14 -11.64 -22.53
N ILE A 55 20.27 -11.10 -23.01
CA ILE A 55 21.28 -11.88 -23.75
C ILE A 55 21.83 -13.02 -22.89
N LYS A 56 22.19 -12.75 -21.62
CA LYS A 56 22.69 -13.80 -20.71
C LYS A 56 21.67 -14.90 -20.43
N VAL A 57 20.39 -14.57 -20.38
CA VAL A 57 19.30 -15.55 -20.24
C VAL A 57 19.19 -16.41 -21.50
N GLN A 58 19.29 -15.80 -22.69
CA GLN A 58 19.31 -16.54 -23.97
C GLN A 58 20.54 -17.46 -24.10
N GLU A 59 21.68 -17.06 -23.55
CA GLU A 59 22.90 -17.87 -23.49
C GLU A 59 22.83 -18.99 -22.42
N GLY A 60 21.74 -19.11 -21.67
CA GLY A 60 21.58 -20.13 -20.61
C GLY A 60 22.44 -19.90 -19.36
N LYS A 61 23.04 -18.71 -19.19
CA LYS A 61 23.97 -18.39 -18.08
C LYS A 61 23.27 -17.84 -16.83
N ASN A 62 21.93 -17.75 -16.82
CA ASN A 62 21.21 -17.13 -15.72
C ASN A 62 19.86 -17.83 -15.45
N ASN A 63 19.79 -18.62 -14.39
CA ASN A 63 18.59 -19.38 -14.01
C ASN A 63 17.57 -18.55 -13.22
N GLN A 64 17.92 -17.33 -12.80
CA GLN A 64 17.05 -16.52 -11.96
C GLN A 64 16.03 -15.70 -12.76
N PHE A 65 16.33 -15.41 -14.03
CA PHE A 65 15.51 -14.55 -14.88
C PHE A 65 14.99 -15.32 -16.09
N VAL A 66 13.77 -15.01 -16.50
CA VAL A 66 13.09 -15.62 -17.64
C VAL A 66 12.58 -14.52 -18.55
N ILE A 67 12.59 -14.77 -19.86
CA ILE A 67 11.96 -13.90 -20.85
C ILE A 67 10.62 -14.54 -21.21
N LEU A 68 9.53 -13.78 -21.03
CA LEU A 68 8.19 -14.21 -21.43
C LEU A 68 8.01 -14.14 -22.95
N GLU A 69 6.99 -14.80 -23.49
CA GLU A 69 6.66 -14.80 -24.93
C GLU A 69 6.49 -13.38 -25.50
N ASP A 70 6.03 -12.46 -24.66
CA ASP A 70 5.81 -11.07 -25.03
C ASP A 70 7.09 -10.21 -24.99
N GLY A 71 8.25 -10.82 -24.70
CA GLY A 71 9.56 -10.16 -24.63
C GLY A 71 9.88 -9.52 -23.27
N THR A 72 9.01 -9.65 -22.27
CA THR A 72 9.21 -9.07 -20.94
C THR A 72 10.20 -9.90 -20.11
N LEU A 73 11.21 -9.24 -19.53
CA LEU A 73 12.13 -9.86 -18.57
C LEU A 73 11.49 -9.93 -17.18
N VAL A 74 11.43 -11.12 -16.62
CA VAL A 74 10.87 -11.39 -15.29
C VAL A 74 11.85 -12.12 -14.38
N ASN A 75 11.74 -11.88 -13.07
CA ASN A 75 12.41 -12.64 -12.01
C ASN A 75 11.35 -13.47 -11.27
N GLY A 76 11.30 -14.77 -11.56
CA GLY A 76 10.18 -15.63 -11.16
C GLY A 76 8.87 -15.17 -11.79
N LYS A 77 7.96 -14.59 -10.99
CA LYS A 77 6.66 -14.04 -11.43
C LYS A 77 6.61 -12.50 -11.47
N ARG A 78 7.75 -11.84 -11.26
CA ARG A 78 7.83 -10.38 -11.05
C ARG A 78 8.46 -9.71 -12.26
N VAL A 79 7.84 -8.64 -12.74
CA VAL A 79 8.40 -7.84 -13.84
C VAL A 79 9.62 -7.08 -13.36
N CYS A 80 10.72 -7.20 -14.08
CA CYS A 80 11.95 -6.46 -13.78
C CYS A 80 11.76 -4.99 -14.17
N VAL A 81 11.80 -4.09 -13.19
CA VAL A 81 11.69 -2.64 -13.45
C VAL A 81 13.08 -2.11 -13.83
N PRO A 82 13.23 -1.44 -14.99
CA PRO A 82 14.43 -0.73 -15.40
C PRO A 82 14.97 0.23 -14.33
N ASN A 83 16.26 0.57 -14.41
CA ASN A 83 16.84 1.57 -13.50
C ASN A 83 16.50 3.01 -13.94
N VAL A 84 15.21 3.29 -14.10
CA VAL A 84 14.65 4.60 -14.45
C VAL A 84 13.89 5.14 -13.24
N GLU A 85 14.38 6.24 -12.67
CA GLU A 85 13.87 6.77 -11.40
C GLU A 85 12.41 7.23 -11.50
N GLU A 86 12.05 7.84 -12.62
CA GLU A 86 10.69 8.31 -12.92
C GLU A 86 9.68 7.16 -12.87
N LEU A 87 10.03 6.01 -13.47
CA LEU A 87 9.17 4.84 -13.53
C LEU A 87 9.02 4.17 -12.15
N LYS A 88 10.11 4.07 -11.38
CA LYS A 88 10.04 3.58 -9.99
C LYS A 88 9.18 4.50 -9.13
N THR A 89 9.35 5.81 -9.30
CA THR A 89 8.57 6.83 -8.60
C THR A 89 7.09 6.72 -8.96
N GLU A 90 6.75 6.51 -10.23
CA GLU A 90 5.37 6.31 -10.67
C GLU A 90 4.71 5.09 -10.00
N ILE A 91 5.42 3.94 -9.98
CA ILE A 91 4.95 2.72 -9.31
C ILE A 91 4.74 2.97 -7.80
N MET A 92 5.71 3.63 -7.14
CA MET A 92 5.62 3.94 -5.73
C MET A 92 4.52 4.97 -5.43
N HIS A 93 4.32 5.94 -6.32
CA HIS A 93 3.29 6.95 -6.19
C HIS A 93 1.90 6.33 -6.28
N GLU A 94 1.63 5.48 -7.26
CA GLU A 94 0.36 4.76 -7.37
C GLU A 94 0.11 3.89 -6.13
N ALA A 95 1.11 3.13 -5.68
CA ALA A 95 0.97 2.26 -4.52
C ALA A 95 0.82 3.00 -3.17
N HIS A 96 1.14 4.30 -3.11
CA HIS A 96 1.08 5.07 -1.87
C HIS A 96 -0.06 6.09 -1.82
N TYR A 97 -0.26 6.83 -2.90
CA TYR A 97 -1.20 7.95 -2.99
C TYR A 97 -2.53 7.59 -3.64
N ALA A 98 -2.69 6.38 -4.19
CA ALA A 98 -3.99 5.96 -4.68
C ALA A 98 -5.05 6.04 -3.55
N PRO A 99 -6.26 6.54 -3.81
CA PRO A 99 -7.29 6.72 -2.78
C PRO A 99 -7.59 5.44 -1.98
N TYR A 100 -7.48 4.28 -2.62
CA TYR A 100 -7.69 2.97 -1.99
C TYR A 100 -6.47 2.43 -1.23
N ALA A 101 -5.27 2.99 -1.44
CA ALA A 101 -4.04 2.51 -0.79
C ALA A 101 -3.93 2.99 0.67
N MET A 102 -4.57 4.11 1.01
CA MET A 102 -4.60 4.69 2.37
C MET A 102 -3.20 4.91 2.98
N HIS A 103 -2.25 5.45 2.21
CA HIS A 103 -0.90 5.79 2.70
C HIS A 103 -0.23 4.62 3.47
N PRO A 104 -0.02 3.47 2.82
CA PRO A 104 0.53 2.29 3.48
C PRO A 104 1.93 2.58 4.02
N GLY A 105 2.25 2.01 5.18
CA GLY A 105 3.62 2.02 5.71
C GLY A 105 4.57 1.18 4.84
N SER A 106 5.87 1.39 4.98
CA SER A 106 6.91 0.80 4.11
C SER A 106 6.83 -0.73 4.00
N THR A 107 6.57 -1.42 5.12
CA THR A 107 6.44 -2.89 5.13
C THR A 107 5.23 -3.36 4.33
N LYS A 108 4.08 -2.70 4.48
CA LYS A 108 2.85 -3.03 3.75
C LYS A 108 3.04 -2.75 2.27
N MET A 109 3.51 -1.55 1.93
CA MET A 109 3.73 -1.13 0.55
C MET A 109 4.71 -2.07 -0.19
N TYR A 110 5.82 -2.46 0.45
CA TYR A 110 6.75 -3.43 -0.13
C TYR A 110 6.08 -4.79 -0.35
N ARG A 111 5.30 -5.28 0.62
CA ARG A 111 4.58 -6.56 0.50
C ARG A 111 3.55 -6.53 -0.64
N ASP A 112 2.91 -5.40 -0.88
CA ASP A 112 1.89 -5.25 -1.91
C ASP A 112 2.53 -5.15 -3.32
N LEU A 113 3.70 -4.52 -3.44
CA LEU A 113 4.44 -4.41 -4.71
C LEU A 113 5.24 -5.67 -5.08
N LYS A 114 5.78 -6.37 -4.07
CA LYS A 114 6.70 -7.52 -4.24
C LYS A 114 6.17 -8.64 -5.15
N PRO A 115 4.87 -9.00 -5.19
CA PRO A 115 4.37 -10.04 -6.08
C PRO A 115 4.46 -9.67 -7.57
N TYR A 116 4.46 -8.37 -7.89
CA TYR A 116 4.32 -7.88 -9.27
C TYR A 116 5.62 -7.32 -9.85
N TYR A 117 6.43 -6.65 -9.03
CA TYR A 117 7.60 -5.92 -9.48
C TYR A 117 8.88 -6.38 -8.78
N TRP A 118 10.00 -6.21 -9.47
CA TRP A 118 11.32 -6.45 -8.93
C TRP A 118 12.32 -5.44 -9.47
N TRP A 119 13.12 -4.84 -8.59
CA TRP A 119 14.33 -4.10 -8.96
C TRP A 119 15.35 -4.13 -7.81
N SER A 120 16.59 -3.77 -8.12
CA SER A 120 17.66 -3.72 -7.12
C SER A 120 17.34 -2.67 -6.05
N LYS A 121 17.48 -3.04 -4.78
CA LYS A 121 17.23 -2.17 -3.61
C LYS A 121 15.78 -1.70 -3.44
N MET A 122 14.79 -2.33 -4.10
CA MET A 122 13.36 -2.04 -3.97
C MET A 122 12.87 -1.80 -2.54
N LYS A 123 13.27 -2.64 -1.57
CA LYS A 123 12.87 -2.46 -0.17
C LYS A 123 13.39 -1.14 0.44
N LYS A 124 14.60 -0.73 0.07
CA LYS A 124 15.21 0.53 0.51
C LYS A 124 14.47 1.70 -0.12
N ASP A 125 14.25 1.66 -1.43
CA ASP A 125 13.58 2.74 -2.17
C ASP A 125 12.16 2.97 -1.64
N VAL A 126 11.40 1.89 -1.38
CA VAL A 126 10.07 1.98 -0.74
C VAL A 126 10.14 2.62 0.64
N ALA A 127 11.13 2.24 1.46
CA ALA A 127 11.27 2.81 2.80
C ALA A 127 11.57 4.32 2.75
N GLU A 128 12.47 4.73 1.85
CA GLU A 128 12.83 6.13 1.65
C GLU A 128 11.67 6.95 1.08
N PHE A 129 10.90 6.38 0.14
CA PHE A 129 9.72 7.03 -0.43
C PHE A 129 8.64 7.31 0.63
N VAL A 130 8.28 6.28 1.44
CA VAL A 130 7.29 6.44 2.50
C VAL A 130 7.79 7.38 3.59
N ALA A 131 9.09 7.35 3.91
CA ALA A 131 9.69 8.26 4.90
C ALA A 131 9.60 9.73 4.48
N ARG A 132 9.52 10.06 3.19
CA ARG A 132 9.35 11.43 2.68
C ARG A 132 7.89 11.91 2.66
N CYS A 133 6.91 11.05 2.97
CA CYS A 133 5.50 11.42 2.96
C CYS A 133 5.11 12.21 4.23
N LEU A 134 4.77 13.49 4.07
CA LEU A 134 4.35 14.37 5.17
C LEU A 134 3.12 13.84 5.92
N THR A 135 2.11 13.33 5.23
CA THR A 135 0.91 12.75 5.85
C THR A 135 1.27 11.56 6.74
N CYS A 136 2.15 10.68 6.26
CA CYS A 136 2.63 9.55 7.06
C CYS A 136 3.45 10.01 8.26
N GLN A 137 4.33 11.00 8.09
CA GLN A 137 5.14 11.54 9.19
C GLN A 137 4.28 12.15 10.30
N GLN A 138 3.23 12.89 9.95
CA GLN A 138 2.34 13.54 10.92
C GLN A 138 1.47 12.53 11.66
N VAL A 139 0.88 11.56 10.95
CA VAL A 139 -0.03 10.57 11.55
C VAL A 139 0.72 9.50 12.34
N LYS A 140 1.93 9.14 11.90
CA LYS A 140 2.77 8.10 12.53
C LYS A 140 3.93 8.66 13.32
N ALA A 141 3.89 9.95 13.68
CA ALA A 141 4.85 10.50 14.61
C ALA A 141 4.88 9.63 15.87
N GLU A 142 6.08 9.28 16.33
CA GLU A 142 6.26 8.51 17.54
C GLU A 142 5.84 9.40 18.73
N HIS A 143 4.59 9.28 19.15
CA HIS A 143 4.04 10.00 20.30
C HIS A 143 4.46 9.37 21.63
N GLN A 144 5.21 8.26 21.59
CA GLN A 144 5.74 7.63 22.79
C GLN A 144 6.99 8.41 23.21
N ALA A 145 6.92 9.07 24.36
CA ALA A 145 8.13 9.47 25.05
C ALA A 145 9.00 8.22 25.26
N PRO A 146 10.35 8.32 25.21
CA PRO A 146 11.20 7.21 25.58
C PRO A 146 10.73 6.70 26.95
N ALA A 147 10.42 5.40 27.02
CA ALA A 147 9.90 4.82 28.25
C ALA A 147 10.88 5.15 29.39
N GLY A 148 10.45 6.02 30.30
CA GLY A 148 11.22 6.35 31.48
C GLY A 148 11.44 5.10 32.32
N LYS A 149 12.43 5.13 33.23
CA LYS A 149 12.55 4.05 34.21
C LYS A 149 11.23 3.98 34.98
N LEU A 150 10.57 2.81 34.94
CA LEU A 150 9.43 2.55 35.81
C LEU A 150 9.89 2.82 37.24
N GLN A 151 9.24 3.75 37.93
CA GLN A 151 9.44 3.95 39.36
C GLN A 151 8.42 3.08 40.08
N PRO A 152 8.78 1.86 40.52
CA PRO A 152 7.86 1.02 41.27
C PRO A 152 7.47 1.76 42.54
N LEU A 153 6.19 1.66 42.87
CA LEU A 153 5.67 2.13 44.13
C LEU A 153 6.32 1.34 45.28
N THR A 154 6.65 2.02 46.38
CA THR A 154 7.14 1.35 47.60
C THR A 154 6.11 0.31 48.05
N ILE A 155 6.59 -0.86 48.44
CA ILE A 155 5.76 -1.95 48.97
C ILE A 155 5.22 -1.46 50.32
N PRO A 156 3.90 -1.45 50.54
CA PRO A 156 3.34 -1.12 51.84
C PRO A 156 3.75 -2.17 52.87
N GLU A 157 4.12 -1.74 54.07
CA GLU A 157 4.49 -2.59 55.20
C GLU A 157 3.26 -3.10 55.95
N TRP A 158 2.12 -2.39 55.86
CA TRP A 158 0.89 -2.72 56.57
C TRP A 158 -0.36 -2.69 55.70
N LYS A 159 -1.38 -3.47 56.11
CA LYS A 159 -2.70 -3.42 55.48
C LYS A 159 -3.26 -2.00 55.59
N TRP A 160 -3.90 -1.52 54.52
CA TRP A 160 -4.51 -0.19 54.42
C TRP A 160 -3.54 0.99 54.34
N GLU A 161 -2.24 0.75 54.25
CA GLU A 161 -1.24 1.81 54.06
C GLU A 161 -1.36 2.46 52.67
N ARG A 162 -1.81 1.69 51.69
CA ARG A 162 -2.06 2.16 50.33
C ARG A 162 -3.34 1.55 49.79
N ILE A 163 -4.26 2.40 49.33
CA ILE A 163 -5.45 1.99 48.60
C ILE A 163 -5.37 2.63 47.23
N THR A 164 -5.39 1.82 46.18
CA THR A 164 -5.55 2.31 44.81
C THR A 164 -6.99 2.12 44.37
N MET A 165 -7.49 3.10 43.64
CA MET A 165 -8.88 3.18 43.17
C MET A 165 -8.89 3.28 41.65
N ASP A 166 -9.75 2.52 41.01
CA ASP A 166 -9.98 2.58 39.57
C ASP A 166 -11.48 2.56 39.23
N PHE A 167 -11.84 3.21 38.12
CA PHE A 167 -13.20 3.29 37.61
C PHE A 167 -13.29 2.69 36.21
N VAL A 168 -14.18 1.72 36.05
CA VAL A 168 -14.62 1.26 34.73
C VAL A 168 -15.95 1.94 34.43
N ILE A 169 -15.95 2.85 33.46
CA ILE A 169 -17.12 3.65 33.05
C ILE A 169 -17.62 3.25 31.66
N GLY A 170 -18.86 3.61 31.33
CA GLY A 170 -19.46 3.35 30.01
C GLY A 170 -20.06 1.94 29.86
N LEU A 171 -20.41 1.29 30.96
CA LEU A 171 -21.07 0.00 30.97
C LEU A 171 -22.56 0.13 30.64
N PRO A 172 -23.22 -0.95 30.17
CA PRO A 172 -24.67 -0.97 30.03
C PRO A 172 -25.36 -0.60 31.34
N ARG A 173 -26.34 0.32 31.25
CA ARG A 173 -27.03 0.83 32.44
C ARG A 173 -27.83 -0.28 33.12
N THR A 174 -27.62 -0.41 34.42
CA THR A 174 -28.48 -1.23 35.29
C THR A 174 -29.88 -0.63 35.41
N PHE A 175 -30.86 -1.40 35.91
CA PHE A 175 -32.20 -0.89 36.21
C PHE A 175 -32.21 0.31 37.17
N ARG A 176 -31.19 0.42 38.03
CA ARG A 176 -30.99 1.55 38.94
C ARG A 176 -30.17 2.70 38.34
N LYS A 177 -29.92 2.67 37.01
CA LYS A 177 -29.22 3.70 36.23
C LYS A 177 -27.73 3.89 36.56
N HIS A 178 -27.06 2.88 37.10
CA HIS A 178 -25.60 2.87 37.24
C HIS A 178 -24.94 2.31 35.96
N ASP A 179 -23.85 2.91 35.52
CA ASP A 179 -23.03 2.55 34.34
C ASP A 179 -21.51 2.55 34.63
N ALA A 180 -21.14 2.60 35.91
CA ALA A 180 -19.75 2.59 36.35
C ALA A 180 -19.55 1.59 37.51
N ILE A 181 -18.38 0.96 37.53
CA ILE A 181 -17.91 0.13 38.64
C ILE A 181 -16.66 0.78 39.22
N TRP A 182 -16.63 0.91 40.53
CA TRP A 182 -15.45 1.32 41.27
C TRP A 182 -14.78 0.07 41.87
N GLY A 183 -13.50 -0.11 41.58
CA GLY A 183 -12.65 -1.11 42.23
C GLY A 183 -11.64 -0.46 43.16
N SER A 184 -11.43 -1.05 44.32
CA SER A 184 -10.35 -0.70 45.24
C SER A 184 -9.43 -1.89 45.47
N ILE A 185 -8.12 -1.69 45.36
CA ILE A 185 -7.10 -2.69 45.67
C ILE A 185 -6.31 -2.19 46.88
N ASN A 186 -6.09 -3.09 47.83
CA ASN A 186 -5.30 -2.91 49.05
C ASN A 186 -4.17 -3.94 49.04
#